data_AF-A0AAW1RLY3-F1
#
_entry.id   AF-A0AAW1RLY3-F1
#
_cell.length_a   1.000
_cell.length_b   1.000
_cell.length_c   1.000
_cell.angle_alpha   90.00
_cell.angle_beta   90.00
_cell.angle_gamma   90.00
#
_symmetry.space_group_name_H-M   'P 1'
#
loop_
_entity.id
_entity.type
_entity.pdbx_description
1 polymer ?
#
loop_
_entity_poly.entity_id
_entity_poly.type
_entity_poly.pdbx_seq_one_letter_code
_entity_poly.pdbx_strand_id
1 'polypeptide(L)'
;MKPPGRRLHGYLTTAIVTTAMVAYYSMASRGGDTTVRLYWNQTQARDIFYARYIDWFITTPMLLLDLLLLSSVPVGTVLWVIVADIFMIVLGLMGALSNYGYRWGWFGIGCLFQIFIVAGLISTGMKSAYARSNELGKLYTTMSMFILVLWWGYPIVWGLAEGSNTISVKAEIACYGCLDVCTKVIFGYILMSSYSIIERVHTAEETDGKMAGNILSSPIQAPLGAILGGGKDTARAVPMTGPPLESTPVPSPDARRAGVNNV
;
A
#
# COMPACT_ATOMS: atom_id res chain seq x y z
N MET A 1 -19.95 13.85 12.55
CA MET A 1 -19.75 13.33 11.17
C MET A 1 -18.27 13.36 10.84
N LYS A 2 -17.67 12.27 10.30
CA LYS A 2 -16.24 12.24 9.94
C LYS A 2 -15.94 13.15 8.72
N PRO A 3 -14.72 13.72 8.55
CA PRO A 3 -14.37 14.49 7.36
C PRO A 3 -14.45 13.65 6.06
N PRO A 4 -14.72 14.24 4.87
CA PRO A 4 -14.95 13.49 3.62
C PRO A 4 -13.80 12.57 3.20
N GLY A 5 -12.55 13.06 3.25
CA GLY A 5 -11.35 12.26 2.90
C GLY A 5 -11.05 11.12 3.89
N ARG A 6 -11.70 11.14 5.05
CA ARG A 6 -11.49 10.23 6.18
C ARG A 6 -12.52 9.08 6.22
N ARG A 7 -13.33 8.92 5.15
CA ARG A 7 -14.43 7.93 5.06
C ARG A 7 -14.18 6.80 4.05
N LEU A 8 -13.10 6.86 3.28
CA LEU A 8 -12.86 5.95 2.15
C LEU A 8 -12.92 4.47 2.54
N HIS A 9 -12.19 4.06 3.59
CA HIS A 9 -12.24 2.68 4.11
C HIS A 9 -13.65 2.25 4.52
N GLY A 10 -14.44 3.17 5.10
CA GLY A 10 -15.83 2.89 5.45
C GLY A 10 -16.72 2.69 4.23
N TYR A 11 -16.51 3.46 3.16
CA TYR A 11 -17.24 3.27 1.90
C TYR A 11 -16.85 1.96 1.21
N LEU A 12 -15.56 1.61 1.17
CA LEU A 12 -15.08 0.34 0.61
C LEU A 12 -15.64 -0.85 1.40
N THR A 13 -15.48 -0.85 2.72
CA THR A 13 -16.02 -1.91 3.59
C THR A 13 -17.53 -2.06 3.44
N THR A 14 -18.29 -0.95 3.35
CA THR A 14 -19.74 -0.99 3.14
C THR A 14 -20.09 -1.58 1.76
N ALA A 15 -19.38 -1.16 0.71
CA ALA A 15 -19.58 -1.69 -0.65
C ALA A 15 -19.28 -3.19 -0.72
N ILE A 16 -18.21 -3.65 -0.04
CA ILE A 16 -17.85 -5.07 0.03
C ILE A 16 -19.00 -5.90 0.63
N VAL A 17 -19.47 -5.54 1.83
CA VAL A 17 -20.53 -6.32 2.49
C VAL A 17 -21.87 -6.22 1.78
N THR A 18 -22.17 -5.08 1.15
CA THR A 18 -23.40 -4.90 0.35
C THR A 18 -23.36 -5.75 -0.91
N THR A 19 -22.23 -5.80 -1.60
CA THR A 19 -22.05 -6.62 -2.80
C THR A 19 -22.19 -8.10 -2.48
N ALA A 20 -21.54 -8.55 -1.40
CA ALA A 20 -21.70 -9.92 -0.91
C ALA A 20 -23.17 -10.21 -0.54
N MET A 21 -23.85 -9.32 0.19
CA MET A 21 -25.27 -9.48 0.52
C MET A 21 -26.13 -9.70 -0.74
N VAL A 22 -25.94 -8.91 -1.80
CA VAL A 22 -26.68 -9.06 -3.06
C VAL A 22 -26.38 -10.41 -3.73
N ALA A 23 -25.12 -10.84 -3.77
CA ALA A 23 -24.74 -12.12 -4.36
C ALA A 23 -25.30 -13.31 -3.57
N TYR A 24 -25.23 -13.29 -2.23
CA TYR A 24 -25.82 -14.32 -1.38
C TYR A 24 -27.34 -14.36 -1.49
N TYR A 25 -28.00 -13.20 -1.61
CA TYR A 25 -29.43 -13.14 -1.90
C TYR A 25 -29.77 -13.80 -3.24
N SER A 26 -29.00 -13.50 -4.30
CA SER A 26 -29.14 -14.14 -5.61
C SER A 26 -29.07 -15.66 -5.52
N MET A 27 -28.00 -16.19 -4.91
CA MET A 27 -27.81 -17.64 -4.72
C MET A 27 -28.90 -18.28 -3.87
N ALA A 28 -29.35 -17.60 -2.80
CA ALA A 28 -30.43 -18.09 -1.94
C ALA A 28 -31.81 -18.08 -2.65
N SER A 29 -32.02 -17.12 -3.55
CA SER A 29 -33.25 -16.97 -4.35
C SER A 29 -33.33 -17.91 -5.56
N ARG A 30 -32.44 -18.92 -5.64
CA ARG A 30 -32.32 -19.87 -6.77
C ARG A 30 -31.94 -19.20 -8.09
N GLY A 31 -31.05 -18.21 -8.02
CA GLY A 31 -30.43 -17.60 -9.19
C GLY A 31 -28.91 -17.55 -9.05
N GLY A 32 -28.23 -17.15 -10.12
CA GLY A 32 -26.78 -16.97 -10.08
C GLY A 32 -25.97 -18.27 -10.15
N ASP A 33 -26.59 -19.34 -10.62
CA ASP A 33 -25.98 -20.65 -10.83
C ASP A 33 -26.26 -21.20 -12.23
N THR A 34 -25.40 -22.12 -12.68
CA THR A 34 -25.57 -22.86 -13.93
C THR A 34 -25.05 -24.28 -13.78
N THR A 35 -25.67 -25.23 -14.46
CA THR A 35 -25.28 -26.64 -14.38
C THR A 35 -24.21 -26.96 -15.44
N VAL A 36 -23.09 -27.50 -14.99
CA VAL A 36 -21.91 -27.85 -15.82
C VAL A 36 -21.67 -29.35 -15.74
N ARG A 37 -21.37 -30.00 -16.87
CA ARG A 37 -21.11 -31.45 -16.91
C ARG A 37 -19.67 -31.74 -16.50
N LEU A 38 -19.45 -32.88 -15.83
CA LEU A 38 -18.10 -33.27 -15.44
C LEU A 38 -17.32 -33.77 -16.65
N TYR A 39 -16.08 -33.29 -16.83
CA TYR A 39 -15.28 -33.66 -18.01
C TYR A 39 -14.98 -35.15 -18.10
N TRP A 40 -14.88 -35.84 -16.96
CA TRP A 40 -14.60 -37.28 -16.87
C TRP A 40 -15.86 -38.14 -16.81
N ASN A 41 -17.03 -37.55 -16.53
CA ASN A 41 -18.29 -38.29 -16.45
C ASN A 41 -19.46 -37.42 -16.90
N GLN A 42 -19.79 -37.51 -18.19
CA GLN A 42 -20.84 -36.69 -18.82
C GLN A 42 -22.27 -37.01 -18.35
N THR A 43 -22.46 -38.10 -17.60
CA THR A 43 -23.75 -38.45 -16.97
C THR A 43 -23.99 -37.69 -15.66
N GLN A 44 -22.93 -37.11 -15.10
CA GLN A 44 -22.99 -36.30 -13.89
C GLN A 44 -22.83 -34.83 -14.24
N ALA A 45 -23.56 -34.00 -13.49
CA ALA A 45 -23.46 -32.56 -13.59
C ALA A 45 -23.39 -31.95 -12.19
N ARG A 46 -22.80 -30.76 -12.11
CA ARG A 46 -22.65 -29.98 -10.88
C ARG A 46 -23.18 -28.58 -11.12
N ASP A 47 -23.90 -28.04 -10.16
CA ASP A 47 -24.29 -26.64 -10.17
C ASP A 47 -23.11 -25.76 -9.77
N ILE A 48 -22.80 -24.80 -10.62
CA ILE A 48 -21.72 -23.83 -10.48
C ILE A 48 -22.35 -22.46 -10.21
N PHE A 49 -22.16 -21.95 -9.00
CA PHE A 49 -22.72 -20.67 -8.57
C PHE A 49 -21.85 -19.51 -9.05
N TYR A 50 -21.95 -19.16 -10.33
CA TYR A 50 -21.16 -18.08 -10.94
C TYR A 50 -21.38 -16.70 -10.26
N ALA A 51 -22.49 -16.48 -9.57
CA ALA A 51 -22.74 -15.25 -8.81
C ALA A 51 -21.67 -14.94 -7.76
N ARG A 52 -21.02 -15.97 -7.18
CA ARG A 52 -19.91 -15.73 -6.24
C ARG A 52 -18.68 -15.13 -6.94
N TYR A 53 -18.44 -15.49 -8.19
CA TYR A 53 -17.32 -14.93 -8.95
C TYR A 53 -17.61 -13.48 -9.34
N ILE A 54 -18.88 -13.12 -9.54
CA ILE A 54 -19.30 -11.73 -9.72
C ILE A 54 -19.09 -10.93 -8.43
N ASP A 55 -19.45 -11.48 -7.27
CA ASP A 55 -19.10 -10.91 -5.96
C ASP A 55 -17.59 -10.70 -5.87
N TRP A 56 -16.81 -11.76 -5.99
CA TRP A 56 -15.37 -11.70 -5.80
C TRP A 56 -14.69 -10.75 -6.78
N PHE A 57 -15.10 -10.73 -8.05
CA PHE A 57 -14.58 -9.79 -9.06
C PHE A 57 -14.71 -8.32 -8.62
N ILE A 58 -15.69 -7.99 -7.79
CA ILE A 58 -15.90 -6.65 -7.25
C ILE A 58 -15.23 -6.51 -5.88
N THR A 59 -15.39 -7.49 -4.99
CA THR A 59 -15.01 -7.37 -3.59
C THR A 59 -13.56 -7.67 -3.30
N THR A 60 -12.90 -8.57 -4.04
CA THR A 60 -11.47 -8.85 -3.84
C THR A 60 -10.60 -7.66 -4.25
N PRO A 61 -10.87 -6.92 -5.35
CA PRO A 61 -10.16 -5.67 -5.62
C PRO A 61 -10.37 -4.62 -4.53
N MET A 62 -11.59 -4.49 -3.99
CA MET A 62 -11.88 -3.53 -2.93
C MET A 62 -11.16 -3.88 -1.62
N LEU A 63 -11.11 -5.17 -1.24
CA LEU A 63 -10.37 -5.65 -0.06
C LEU A 63 -8.87 -5.37 -0.20
N LEU A 64 -8.29 -5.65 -1.37
CA LEU A 64 -6.90 -5.34 -1.66
C LEU A 64 -6.66 -3.83 -1.64
N LEU A 65 -7.57 -3.04 -2.21
CA LEU A 65 -7.48 -1.58 -2.19
C LEU A 65 -7.49 -1.04 -0.76
N ASP A 66 -8.34 -1.57 0.14
CA ASP A 66 -8.34 -1.20 1.56
C ASP A 66 -6.96 -1.38 2.22
N LEU A 67 -6.30 -2.51 1.96
CA LEU A 67 -4.94 -2.77 2.44
C LEU A 67 -3.91 -1.84 1.77
N LEU A 68 -3.95 -1.73 0.46
CA LEU A 68 -2.93 -0.98 -0.31
C LEU A 68 -2.98 0.52 0.01
N LEU A 69 -4.19 1.07 0.20
CA LEU A 69 -4.38 2.45 0.69
C LEU A 69 -3.83 2.63 2.10
N LEU A 70 -4.02 1.65 2.98
CA LEU A 70 -3.45 1.66 4.33
C LEU A 70 -1.92 1.75 4.28
N SER A 71 -1.27 1.03 3.36
CA SER A 71 0.18 1.09 3.18
C SER A 71 0.68 2.28 2.35
N SER A 72 -0.20 3.01 1.66
CA SER A 72 0.11 4.11 0.72
C SER A 72 1.18 3.75 -0.32
N VAL A 73 1.09 2.55 -0.91
CA VAL A 73 2.00 2.12 -1.97
C VAL A 73 1.85 2.96 -3.24
N PRO A 74 2.86 2.98 -4.13
CA PRO A 74 2.75 3.65 -5.43
C PRO A 74 1.57 3.13 -6.25
N VAL A 75 0.93 4.00 -7.02
CA VAL A 75 -0.24 3.65 -7.86
C VAL A 75 0.07 2.50 -8.82
N GLY A 76 1.29 2.42 -9.36
CA GLY A 76 1.71 1.28 -10.19
C GLY A 76 1.60 -0.06 -9.45
N THR A 77 1.90 -0.08 -8.15
CA THR A 77 1.73 -1.28 -7.31
C THR A 77 0.27 -1.63 -7.13
N VAL A 78 -0.58 -0.63 -6.88
CA VAL A 78 -2.03 -0.84 -6.79
C VAL A 78 -2.56 -1.45 -8.08
N LEU A 79 -2.21 -0.88 -9.24
CA LEU A 79 -2.72 -1.33 -10.52
C LEU A 79 -2.35 -2.78 -10.82
N TRP A 80 -1.08 -3.17 -10.70
CA TRP A 80 -0.70 -4.54 -11.06
C TRP A 80 -1.28 -5.57 -10.09
N VAL A 81 -1.39 -5.25 -8.79
CA VAL A 81 -2.00 -6.15 -7.79
C VAL A 81 -3.49 -6.36 -8.09
N ILE A 82 -4.22 -5.29 -8.39
CA ILE A 82 -5.65 -5.36 -8.73
C ILE A 82 -5.87 -6.10 -10.05
N VAL A 83 -5.04 -5.87 -11.06
CA VAL A 83 -5.13 -6.60 -12.34
C VAL A 83 -4.85 -8.09 -12.13
N ALA A 84 -3.85 -8.45 -11.33
CA ALA A 84 -3.58 -9.84 -10.97
C ALA A 84 -4.77 -10.51 -10.28
N ASP A 85 -5.41 -9.80 -9.35
CA ASP A 85 -6.62 -10.26 -8.66
C ASP A 85 -7.80 -10.49 -9.61
N ILE A 86 -8.05 -9.56 -10.53
CA ILE A 86 -9.07 -9.72 -11.56
C ILE A 86 -8.80 -10.98 -12.40
N PHE A 87 -7.56 -11.19 -12.84
CA PHE A 87 -7.21 -12.40 -13.59
C PHE A 87 -7.41 -13.66 -12.75
N MET A 88 -7.01 -13.67 -11.48
CA MET A 88 -7.24 -14.80 -10.57
C MET A 88 -8.72 -15.20 -10.53
N ILE A 89 -9.63 -14.23 -10.34
CA ILE A 89 -11.08 -14.51 -10.28
C ILE A 89 -11.63 -14.98 -11.62
N VAL A 90 -11.29 -14.30 -12.72
CA VAL A 90 -11.78 -14.65 -14.06
C VAL A 90 -11.30 -16.05 -14.46
N LEU A 91 -10.04 -16.39 -14.20
CA LEU A 91 -9.49 -17.72 -14.51
C LEU A 91 -10.15 -18.80 -13.65
N GLY A 92 -10.43 -18.52 -12.37
CA GLY A 92 -11.20 -19.41 -11.50
C GLY A 92 -12.60 -19.72 -12.07
N LEU A 93 -13.30 -18.69 -12.57
CA LEU A 93 -14.60 -18.85 -13.21
C LEU A 93 -14.49 -19.66 -14.52
N MET A 94 -13.51 -19.36 -15.37
CA MET A 94 -13.27 -20.12 -16.61
C MET A 94 -12.98 -21.59 -16.33
N GLY A 95 -12.24 -21.89 -15.27
CA GLY A 95 -12.02 -23.25 -14.80
C GLY A 95 -13.32 -23.92 -14.35
N ALA A 96 -14.14 -23.23 -13.57
CA ALA A 96 -15.39 -23.77 -13.02
C ALA A 96 -16.43 -24.06 -14.11
N LEU A 97 -16.48 -23.23 -15.16
CA LEU A 97 -17.37 -23.40 -16.31
C LEU A 97 -16.82 -24.38 -17.37
N SER A 98 -15.58 -24.85 -17.22
CA SER A 98 -14.95 -25.71 -18.22
C SER A 98 -15.46 -27.15 -18.14
N ASN A 99 -16.06 -27.63 -19.24
CA ASN A 99 -16.47 -29.03 -19.44
C ASN A 99 -15.31 -29.94 -19.88
N TYR A 100 -14.07 -29.44 -19.91
CA TYR A 100 -12.89 -30.16 -20.38
C TYR A 100 -11.82 -30.27 -19.28
N GLY A 101 -10.85 -31.17 -19.47
CA GLY A 101 -9.71 -31.33 -18.55
C GLY A 101 -8.83 -30.08 -18.40
N TYR A 102 -8.96 -29.11 -19.31
CA TYR A 102 -8.26 -27.82 -19.25
C TYR A 102 -8.60 -26.97 -18.01
N ARG A 103 -9.63 -27.31 -17.24
CA ARG A 103 -9.98 -26.65 -15.96
C ARG A 103 -8.80 -26.49 -15.00
N TRP A 104 -7.92 -27.49 -14.95
CA TRP A 104 -6.75 -27.47 -14.06
C TRP A 104 -5.66 -26.52 -14.54
N GLY A 105 -5.58 -26.26 -15.85
CA GLY A 105 -4.73 -25.21 -16.41
C GLY A 105 -5.20 -23.83 -15.97
N TRP A 106 -6.51 -23.55 -16.09
CA TRP A 106 -7.12 -22.31 -15.61
C TRP A 106 -6.88 -22.11 -14.10
N PHE A 107 -7.10 -23.16 -13.31
CA PHE A 107 -6.84 -23.16 -11.87
C PHE A 107 -5.37 -22.87 -11.54
N GLY A 108 -4.43 -23.57 -12.18
CA GLY A 108 -3.00 -23.39 -11.95
C GLY A 108 -2.52 -21.98 -12.24
N ILE A 109 -2.98 -21.38 -13.35
CA ILE A 109 -2.65 -19.99 -13.70
C ILE A 109 -3.32 -19.01 -12.71
N GLY A 110 -4.56 -19.27 -12.27
CA GLY A 110 -5.22 -18.48 -11.23
C GLY A 110 -4.44 -18.48 -9.91
N CYS A 111 -3.97 -19.65 -9.47
CA CYS A 111 -3.10 -19.78 -8.29
C CYS A 111 -1.76 -19.04 -8.46
N LEU A 112 -1.20 -18.98 -9.67
CA LEU A 112 0.00 -18.18 -9.93
C LEU A 112 -0.27 -16.68 -9.74
N PHE A 113 -1.40 -16.17 -10.21
CA PHE A 113 -1.79 -14.78 -9.94
C PHE A 113 -2.00 -14.51 -8.44
N GLN A 114 -2.56 -15.47 -7.69
CA GLN A 114 -2.65 -15.37 -6.23
C GLN A 114 -1.27 -15.21 -5.58
N ILE A 115 -0.25 -15.92 -6.06
CA ILE A 115 1.13 -15.78 -5.58
C ILE A 115 1.68 -14.38 -5.86
N PHE A 116 1.38 -13.78 -7.03
CA PHE A 116 1.79 -12.40 -7.32
C PHE A 116 1.13 -11.40 -6.35
N ILE A 117 -0.15 -11.57 -6.03
CA ILE A 117 -0.85 -10.75 -5.04
C ILE A 117 -0.16 -10.86 -3.68
N VAL A 118 0.13 -12.09 -3.23
CA VAL A 118 0.88 -12.35 -1.97
C VAL A 118 2.21 -11.59 -1.97
N ALA A 119 2.96 -11.68 -3.07
CA ALA A 119 4.24 -10.99 -3.20
C ALA A 119 4.08 -9.47 -3.09
N GLY A 120 3.05 -8.88 -3.70
CA GLY A 120 2.80 -7.44 -3.66
C GLY A 120 2.50 -6.91 -2.27
N LEU A 121 1.65 -7.64 -1.53
CA LEU A 121 1.28 -7.26 -0.15
C LEU A 121 2.45 -7.43 0.82
N ILE A 122 3.14 -8.57 0.79
CA ILE A 122 4.22 -8.86 1.74
C ILE A 122 5.48 -8.03 1.45
N SER A 123 5.79 -7.77 0.18
CA SER A 123 6.99 -7.01 -0.16
C SER A 123 6.73 -5.50 -0.10
N THR A 124 6.17 -4.92 -1.15
CA THR A 124 5.99 -3.47 -1.29
C THR A 124 5.00 -2.94 -0.26
N GLY A 125 3.90 -3.65 -0.02
CA GLY A 125 2.88 -3.26 0.96
C GLY A 125 3.42 -3.12 2.38
N MET A 126 4.04 -4.17 2.93
CA MET A 126 4.60 -4.11 4.28
C MET A 126 5.71 -3.07 4.39
N LYS A 127 6.65 -3.01 3.44
CA LYS A 127 7.74 -2.01 3.44
C LYS A 127 7.17 -0.59 3.49
N SER A 128 6.16 -0.30 2.67
CA SER A 128 5.53 1.01 2.63
C SER A 128 4.78 1.34 3.94
N ALA A 129 4.08 0.37 4.53
CA ALA A 129 3.39 0.57 5.80
C ALA A 129 4.36 0.88 6.97
N TYR A 130 5.46 0.14 7.09
CA TYR A 130 6.47 0.37 8.13
C TYR A 130 7.25 1.69 7.93
N ALA A 131 7.39 2.16 6.68
CA ALA A 131 7.99 3.46 6.40
C ALA A 131 7.14 4.64 6.90
N ARG A 132 5.82 4.46 7.03
CA ARG A 132 4.91 5.48 7.57
C ARG A 132 4.90 5.50 9.10
N SER A 133 4.76 4.33 9.73
CA SER A 133 4.95 4.17 11.17
C SER A 133 5.03 2.70 11.57
N ASN A 134 5.64 2.41 12.72
CA ASN A 134 5.70 1.05 13.27
C ASN A 134 4.31 0.53 13.67
N GLU A 135 3.44 1.39 14.23
CA GLU A 135 2.08 1.01 14.62
C GLU A 135 1.23 0.61 13.39
N LEU A 136 1.31 1.41 12.31
CA LEU A 136 0.63 1.12 11.06
C LEU A 136 1.20 -0.11 10.36
N GLY A 137 2.52 -0.29 10.37
CA GLY A 137 3.19 -1.48 9.85
C GLY A 137 2.67 -2.76 10.50
N LYS A 138 2.54 -2.77 11.83
CA LYS A 138 1.97 -3.91 12.58
C LYS A 138 0.50 -4.16 12.23
N LEU A 139 -0.31 -3.10 12.14
CA LEU A 139 -1.71 -3.22 11.73
C LEU A 139 -1.83 -3.82 10.32
N TYR A 140 -1.08 -3.27 9.36
CA TYR A 140 -1.04 -3.76 7.99
C TYR A 140 -0.59 -5.22 7.92
N THR A 141 0.49 -5.59 8.63
CA THR A 141 0.96 -6.99 8.68
C THR A 141 -0.13 -7.92 9.21
N THR A 142 -0.80 -7.53 10.30
CA THR A 142 -1.87 -8.34 10.89
C THR A 142 -3.02 -8.54 9.91
N MET A 143 -3.50 -7.46 9.30
CA MET A 143 -4.62 -7.50 8.33
C MET A 143 -4.26 -8.26 7.06
N SER A 144 -3.08 -8.03 6.50
CA SER A 144 -2.59 -8.73 5.31
C SER A 144 -2.40 -10.22 5.57
N MET A 145 -1.80 -10.61 6.70
CA MET A 145 -1.62 -12.03 7.03
C MET A 145 -2.96 -12.73 7.30
N PHE A 146 -3.90 -12.04 7.96
CA PHE A 146 -5.25 -12.56 8.18
C PHE A 146 -5.95 -12.90 6.85
N ILE A 147 -5.93 -11.97 5.89
CA ILE A 147 -6.51 -12.19 4.56
C ILE A 147 -5.76 -13.28 3.79
N LEU A 148 -4.43 -13.22 3.74
CA LEU A 148 -3.63 -14.15 2.94
C LEU A 148 -3.76 -15.60 3.39
N VAL A 149 -3.83 -15.85 4.70
CA VAL A 149 -4.06 -17.21 5.24
C VAL A 149 -5.44 -17.72 4.86
N LEU A 150 -6.48 -16.90 5.02
CA LEU A 150 -7.86 -17.28 4.66
C LEU A 150 -8.04 -17.47 3.15
N TRP A 151 -7.37 -16.65 2.33
CA TRP A 151 -7.45 -16.71 0.87
C TRP A 151 -6.92 -18.02 0.29
N TRP A 152 -6.02 -18.74 0.99
CA TRP A 152 -5.64 -20.10 0.58
C TRP A 152 -6.77 -21.12 0.77
N GLY A 153 -7.74 -20.84 1.63
CA GLY A 153 -8.93 -21.68 1.77
C GLY A 153 -9.77 -21.75 0.49
N TYR A 154 -9.87 -20.64 -0.26
CA TYR A 154 -10.67 -20.56 -1.48
C TYR A 154 -10.21 -21.52 -2.59
N PRO A 155 -8.93 -21.53 -3.05
CA PRO A 155 -8.48 -22.47 -4.05
C PRO A 155 -8.50 -23.93 -3.56
N ILE A 156 -8.36 -24.18 -2.26
CA ILE A 156 -8.52 -25.52 -1.68
C ILE A 156 -9.96 -26.00 -1.85
N VAL A 157 -10.94 -25.17 -1.45
CA VAL A 157 -12.37 -25.48 -1.63
C VAL A 157 -12.66 -25.67 -3.11
N TRP A 158 -12.15 -24.78 -3.97
CA TRP A 158 -12.31 -24.86 -5.42
C TRP A 158 -11.82 -26.19 -5.98
N GLY A 159 -10.62 -26.62 -5.60
CA GLY A 159 -10.05 -27.89 -6.05
C GLY A 159 -10.90 -29.08 -5.64
N LEU A 160 -11.48 -29.07 -4.43
CA LEU A 160 -12.34 -30.13 -3.91
C LEU A 160 -13.78 -30.07 -4.47
N ALA A 161 -14.26 -28.90 -4.85
CA ALA A 161 -15.62 -28.66 -5.29
C ALA A 161 -15.70 -28.52 -6.82
N GLU A 162 -15.58 -27.32 -7.37
CA GLU A 162 -15.72 -27.03 -8.80
C GLU A 162 -14.71 -27.83 -9.66
N GLY A 163 -13.49 -28.01 -9.15
CA GLY A 163 -12.42 -28.73 -9.83
C GLY A 163 -12.67 -30.23 -9.94
N SER A 164 -12.75 -30.92 -8.80
CA SER A 164 -12.79 -32.39 -8.72
C SER A 164 -14.15 -33.01 -8.41
N ASN A 165 -15.16 -32.21 -8.06
CA ASN A 165 -16.48 -32.69 -7.63
C ASN A 165 -16.42 -33.68 -6.45
N THR A 166 -15.44 -33.53 -5.56
CA THR A 166 -15.22 -34.41 -4.39
C THR A 166 -16.18 -34.10 -3.26
N ILE A 167 -16.40 -32.82 -2.96
CA ILE A 167 -17.34 -32.40 -1.89
C ILE A 167 -18.71 -32.02 -2.46
N SER A 168 -19.76 -32.21 -1.66
CA SER A 168 -21.12 -31.82 -2.05
C SER A 168 -21.25 -30.30 -2.25
N VAL A 169 -22.19 -29.87 -3.08
CA VAL A 169 -22.52 -28.45 -3.30
C VAL A 169 -22.91 -27.74 -1.99
N LYS A 170 -23.61 -28.44 -1.08
CA LYS A 170 -23.95 -27.88 0.24
C LYS A 170 -22.71 -27.60 1.09
N ALA A 171 -21.74 -28.51 1.08
CA ALA A 171 -20.48 -28.34 1.79
C ALA A 171 -19.64 -27.20 1.18
N GLU A 172 -19.58 -27.12 -0.15
CA GLU A 172 -18.95 -26.02 -0.87
C GLU A 172 -19.53 -24.65 -0.45
N ILE A 173 -20.85 -24.49 -0.48
CA ILE A 173 -21.54 -23.25 -0.08
C ILE A 173 -21.24 -22.91 1.39
N ALA A 174 -21.27 -23.89 2.29
CA ALA A 174 -20.95 -23.66 3.70
C ALA A 174 -19.50 -23.21 3.91
N CYS A 175 -18.54 -23.84 3.21
CA CYS A 175 -17.13 -23.48 3.28
C CYS A 175 -16.87 -22.05 2.78
N TYR A 176 -17.36 -21.70 1.58
CA TYR A 176 -17.21 -20.33 1.06
C TYR A 176 -17.96 -19.31 1.91
N GLY A 177 -19.15 -19.67 2.43
CA GLY A 177 -19.91 -18.84 3.38
C GLY A 177 -19.11 -18.47 4.62
N CYS A 178 -18.50 -19.47 5.26
CA CYS A 178 -17.63 -19.23 6.43
C CYS A 178 -16.42 -18.36 6.07
N LEU A 179 -15.77 -18.65 4.94
CA LEU A 179 -14.64 -17.85 4.47
C LEU A 179 -15.04 -16.40 4.21
N ASP A 180 -16.17 -16.16 3.55
CA ASP A 180 -16.65 -14.81 3.23
C ASP A 180 -17.04 -14.01 4.48
N VAL A 181 -17.64 -14.65 5.49
CA VAL A 181 -17.89 -13.99 6.79
C VAL A 181 -16.56 -13.53 7.41
N CYS A 182 -15.53 -14.39 7.39
CA CYS A 182 -14.21 -14.03 7.91
C CYS A 182 -13.54 -12.92 7.10
N THR A 183 -13.48 -13.05 5.78
CA THR A 183 -12.72 -12.14 4.89
C THR A 183 -13.43 -10.83 4.61
N LYS A 184 -14.75 -10.74 4.80
CA LYS A 184 -15.53 -9.51 4.56
C LYS A 184 -16.00 -8.88 5.87
N VAL A 185 -16.73 -9.63 6.70
CA VAL A 185 -17.36 -9.08 7.91
C VAL A 185 -16.35 -8.89 9.03
N ILE A 186 -15.60 -9.95 9.38
CA ILE A 186 -14.62 -9.88 10.47
C ILE A 186 -13.46 -8.95 10.07
N PHE A 187 -12.95 -9.08 8.84
CA PHE A 187 -11.94 -8.17 8.31
C PHE A 187 -12.39 -6.70 8.38
N GLY A 188 -13.58 -6.38 7.85
CA GLY A 188 -14.14 -5.04 7.87
C GLY A 188 -14.31 -4.51 9.29
N TYR A 189 -14.77 -5.35 10.22
CA TYR A 189 -14.88 -4.99 11.63
C TYR A 189 -13.52 -4.62 12.24
N ILE A 190 -12.47 -5.41 12.01
CA ILE A 190 -11.14 -5.13 12.56
C ILE A 190 -10.56 -3.85 11.96
N LEU A 191 -10.69 -3.66 10.64
CA LEU A 191 -10.23 -2.44 9.96
C LEU A 191 -10.92 -1.19 10.52
N MET A 192 -12.25 -1.24 10.66
CA MET A 192 -13.04 -0.13 11.20
C MET A 192 -12.77 0.14 12.68
N SER A 193 -12.50 -0.91 13.47
CA SER A 193 -12.10 -0.77 14.88
C SER A 193 -10.70 -0.16 15.02
N SER A 194 -9.83 -0.39 14.03
CA SER A 194 -8.46 0.12 14.00
C SER A 194 -8.35 1.56 13.47
N TYR A 195 -9.48 2.21 13.18
CA TYR A 195 -9.54 3.53 12.57
C TYR A 195 -8.78 4.62 13.35
N SER A 196 -8.78 4.54 14.68
CA SER A 196 -8.07 5.52 15.52
C SER A 196 -6.55 5.54 15.27
N ILE A 197 -5.96 4.40 14.92
CA ILE A 197 -4.54 4.28 14.55
C ILE A 197 -4.29 5.00 13.22
N ILE A 198 -5.14 4.74 12.23
CA ILE A 198 -5.05 5.33 10.89
C ILE A 198 -5.14 6.86 10.97
N GLU A 199 -6.09 7.36 11.77
CA GLU A 199 -6.29 8.80 11.97
C GLU A 199 -5.11 9.48 12.68
N ARG A 200 -4.53 8.82 13.69
CA ARG A 200 -3.34 9.32 14.40
C ARG A 200 -2.15 9.47 13.46
N VAL A 201 -1.86 8.44 12.66
CA VAL A 201 -0.73 8.47 11.70
C VAL A 201 -0.94 9.54 10.63
N HIS A 202 -2.14 9.62 10.06
CA HIS A 202 -2.44 10.63 9.04
C HIS A 202 -2.32 12.06 9.58
N THR A 203 -2.77 12.30 10.82
CA THR A 203 -2.67 13.63 11.45
C THR A 203 -1.21 13.99 11.77
N ALA A 204 -0.38 13.00 12.15
CA ALA A 204 1.06 13.20 12.34
C ALA A 204 1.75 13.59 11.02
N GLU A 205 1.48 12.88 9.93
CA GLU A 205 2.00 13.19 8.59
C GLU A 205 1.59 14.59 8.11
N GLU A 206 0.33 15.00 8.33
CA GLU A 206 -0.13 16.36 8.01
C GLU A 206 0.59 17.44 8.82
N THR A 207 0.92 17.14 10.08
CA THR A 207 1.59 18.08 10.98
C THR A 207 3.06 18.25 10.60
N ASP A 208 3.76 17.14 10.34
CA ASP A 208 5.15 17.13 9.89
C ASP A 208 5.31 17.82 8.53
N GLY A 209 4.39 17.56 7.60
CA GLY A 209 4.38 18.23 6.28
C GLY A 209 4.18 19.74 6.39
N LYS A 210 3.27 20.19 7.28
CA LYS A 210 3.09 21.62 7.57
C LYS A 210 4.34 22.24 8.20
N MET A 211 4.98 21.56 9.15
CA MET A 211 6.22 22.06 9.75
C MET A 211 7.36 22.16 8.71
N ALA A 212 7.54 21.15 7.86
CA ALA A 212 8.52 21.20 6.78
C ALA A 212 8.23 22.33 5.78
N GLY A 213 6.97 22.51 5.38
CA GLY A 213 6.54 23.62 4.52
C GLY A 213 6.79 24.98 5.16
N ASN A 214 6.54 25.13 6.46
CA ASN A 214 6.82 26.36 7.21
C ASN A 214 8.32 26.65 7.30
N ILE A 215 9.17 25.62 7.47
CA ILE A 215 10.63 25.77 7.45
C ILE A 215 11.11 26.22 6.07
N LEU A 216 10.63 25.55 5.01
CA LEU A 216 11.02 25.85 3.61
C LEU A 216 10.51 27.21 3.12
N SER A 217 9.40 27.71 3.66
CA SER A 217 8.84 29.02 3.34
C SER A 217 9.33 30.14 4.28
N SER A 218 10.05 29.79 5.35
CA SER A 218 10.61 30.80 6.25
C SER A 218 11.70 31.61 5.52
N PRO A 219 11.74 32.95 5.69
CA PRO A 219 12.70 33.83 5.02
C PRO A 219 14.16 33.67 5.49
N ILE A 220 14.51 32.55 6.16
CA ILE A 220 15.88 32.19 6.53
C ILE A 220 16.60 31.57 5.31
N GLN A 221 16.48 32.27 4.18
CA GLN A 221 17.57 32.45 3.22
C GLN A 221 18.14 33.86 3.46
N ALA A 222 18.62 34.10 4.68
CA ALA A 222 19.57 35.20 4.91
C ALA A 222 20.95 34.71 4.44
N PRO A 223 21.70 35.53 3.69
CA PRO A 223 22.60 35.04 2.67
C PRO A 223 23.87 34.43 3.27
N LEU A 224 24.31 33.32 2.66
CA LEU A 224 25.66 32.79 2.83
C LEU A 224 26.76 33.85 2.56
N GLY A 225 26.40 34.98 1.94
CA GLY A 225 27.24 36.17 1.77
C GLY A 225 27.52 36.99 3.04
N ALA A 226 26.72 36.88 4.11
CA ALA A 226 27.01 37.60 5.37
C ALA A 226 28.06 36.89 6.24
N ILE A 227 28.28 35.58 6.03
CA ILE A 227 29.32 34.80 6.70
C ILE A 227 30.65 34.85 5.91
N LEU A 228 30.63 35.26 4.63
CA LEU A 228 31.80 35.30 3.74
C LEU A 228 32.14 36.71 3.18
N GLY A 229 31.38 37.76 3.51
CA GLY A 229 31.46 39.08 2.87
C GLY A 229 31.90 40.21 3.79
N GLY A 230 33.04 40.07 4.46
CA GLY A 230 33.70 41.17 5.16
C GLY A 230 34.69 41.89 4.23
N GLY A 231 34.23 42.93 3.52
CA GLY A 231 35.12 43.91 2.91
C GLY A 231 34.69 44.41 1.53
N LYS A 232 34.03 45.58 1.49
CA LYS A 232 34.53 46.80 0.83
C LYS A 232 33.47 47.90 0.77
N ASP A 233 33.92 49.07 1.24
CA ASP A 233 33.66 50.42 0.74
C ASP A 233 32.26 51.05 0.83
N THR A 234 32.10 51.94 1.81
CA THR A 234 31.29 53.15 1.66
C THR A 234 32.11 54.37 2.07
N ALA A 235 32.59 55.13 1.08
CA ALA A 235 33.21 56.43 1.28
C ALA A 235 32.14 57.53 1.29
N ARG A 236 32.08 58.32 2.38
CA ARG A 236 31.52 59.68 2.35
C ARG A 236 32.34 60.57 3.28
N ALA A 237 32.79 61.70 2.72
CA ALA A 237 33.83 62.57 3.26
C ALA A 237 33.44 63.33 4.53
N VAL A 238 34.40 63.51 5.44
CA VAL A 238 34.37 64.44 6.58
C VAL A 238 35.65 65.29 6.54
N PRO A 239 35.60 66.62 6.77
CA PRO A 239 36.78 67.48 6.64
C PRO A 239 37.73 67.34 7.84
N MET A 240 39.03 67.38 7.55
CA MET A 240 40.14 67.24 8.51
C MET A 240 40.54 68.60 9.09
N THR A 241 40.57 68.72 10.43
CA THR A 241 41.47 69.62 11.14
C THR A 241 42.22 68.81 12.20
N GLY A 242 43.55 68.88 12.20
CA GLY A 242 44.40 68.22 13.19
C GLY A 242 45.52 69.16 13.65
N PRO A 243 46.00 69.06 14.90
CA PRO A 243 47.29 69.61 15.32
C PRO A 243 48.42 68.55 15.22
N PRO A 244 49.69 68.96 15.27
CA PRO A 244 50.80 68.26 14.61
C PRO A 244 51.49 67.19 15.46
N LEU A 245 52.20 66.33 14.73
CA LEU A 245 52.98 65.17 15.12
C LEU A 245 54.20 65.51 15.99
N GLU A 246 54.45 64.67 17.00
CA GLU A 246 55.74 64.56 17.68
C GLU A 246 56.47 63.30 17.16
N SER A 247 57.64 63.51 16.56
CA SER A 247 58.48 62.47 15.97
C SER A 247 59.52 61.97 16.96
N THR A 248 59.64 60.66 17.13
CA THR A 248 60.86 60.06 17.71
C THR A 248 61.34 58.87 16.87
N PRO A 249 62.66 58.60 16.83
CA PRO A 249 63.35 58.14 15.62
C PRO A 249 63.65 56.64 15.58
N VAL A 250 63.76 56.13 14.36
CA VAL A 250 64.19 54.78 13.98
C VAL A 250 65.68 54.56 14.24
N PRO A 251 66.12 53.40 14.77
CA PRO A 251 67.50 52.95 14.63
C PRO A 251 67.69 52.08 13.38
N SER A 252 68.82 52.34 12.71
CA SER A 252 69.25 51.86 11.40
C SER A 252 69.90 50.44 11.42
N PRO A 253 70.22 49.87 10.25
CA PRO A 253 70.50 48.44 10.04
C PRO A 253 71.99 48.10 10.17
N ASP A 254 72.32 46.87 10.63
CA ASP A 254 73.35 45.98 10.05
C ASP A 254 73.77 44.85 11.01
N ALA A 255 73.73 43.60 10.51
CA ALA A 255 74.69 42.52 10.77
C ALA A 255 74.23 41.23 10.04
N ARG A 256 74.69 40.99 8.81
CA ARG A 256 75.77 40.05 8.42
C ARG A 256 75.60 38.58 8.83
N ARG A 257 75.54 37.76 7.76
CA ARG A 257 76.38 36.59 7.43
C ARG A 257 76.05 35.19 8.02
N ALA A 258 75.85 34.29 7.06
CA ALA A 258 76.58 33.04 6.80
C ALA A 258 76.13 31.70 7.42
N GLY A 259 76.25 30.65 6.60
CA GLY A 259 76.24 29.21 6.97
C GLY A 259 75.10 28.43 6.30
N VAL A 260 75.24 27.86 5.09
CA VAL A 260 75.95 26.61 4.70
C VAL A 260 75.21 25.31 5.11
N ASN A 261 74.74 24.60 4.07
CA ASN A 261 74.62 23.15 3.81
C ASN A 261 74.35 22.15 4.94
N ASN A 262 73.39 21.23 4.73
CA ASN A 262 73.69 19.83 4.34
C ASN A 262 72.43 18.98 4.07
N VAL A 263 72.53 18.20 2.98
CA VAL A 263 71.91 16.90 2.61
C VAL A 263 70.38 16.77 2.64
#